data_AF-A0A6M1ZHV0-F1
#
_entry.id   AF-A0A6M1ZHV0-F1
#
_cell.length_a   1.000
_cell.length_b   1.000
_cell.length_c   1.000
_cell.angle_alpha   90.00
_cell.angle_beta   90.00
_cell.angle_gamma   90.00
#
_symmetry.space_group_name_H-M   'P 1'
#
loop_
_entity.id
_entity.type
_entity.pdbx_description
1 polymer ?
#
loop_
_entity_poly.entity_id
_entity_poly.type
_entity_poly.pdbx_seq_one_letter_code
_entity_poly.pdbx_strand_id
1 'polypeptide(L)'
;IAINNLSKAIAMWERFDGYNLIAQTKNSSDRGDTWSLVATDLSLSGRKSYNPSITLTDSNDAIAIWKRHSGYNWIVQTKDSQDGGSTWDASATDLSTAGQDGYQPEISINSSGQAIVICPRFDGSKWVIQTINNLTAAYLESLREYSKTN
;
A
#
# COMPACT_ATOMS: atom_id res chain seq x y z
N ILE A 1 -0.40 1.93 11.09
CA ILE A 1 0.84 2.62 11.49
C ILE A 1 1.97 1.60 11.47
N ALA A 2 3.18 1.99 11.08
CA ALA A 2 4.38 1.16 11.17
C ALA A 2 5.50 1.95 11.84
N ILE A 3 6.36 1.27 12.60
CA ILE A 3 7.51 1.85 13.29
C ILE A 3 8.66 0.85 13.24
N ASN A 4 9.89 1.34 13.09
CA ASN A 4 11.09 0.51 13.11
C ASN A 4 11.99 0.82 14.33
N ASN A 5 13.05 0.03 14.51
CA ASN A 5 13.94 0.16 15.66
C ASN A 5 14.76 1.47 15.64
N LEU A 6 14.88 2.11 14.49
CA LEU A 6 15.61 3.36 14.25
C LEU A 6 14.74 4.62 14.45
N SER A 7 13.60 4.49 15.13
CA SER A 7 12.68 5.60 15.42
C SER A 7 11.94 6.17 14.21
N LYS A 8 12.07 5.56 13.02
CA LYS A 8 11.25 5.94 11.88
C LYS A 8 9.85 5.40 12.08
N ALA A 9 8.84 6.24 11.91
CA ALA A 9 7.44 5.87 11.96
C ALA A 9 6.69 6.39 10.75
N ILE A 10 5.68 5.64 10.30
CA ILE A 10 4.78 6.02 9.22
C ILE A 10 3.35 5.76 9.65
N ALA A 11 2.54 6.81 9.62
CA ALA A 11 1.10 6.73 9.83
C ALA A 11 0.40 6.80 8.47
N MET A 12 -0.56 5.91 8.24
CA MET A 12 -1.38 5.86 7.03
C MET A 12 -2.85 5.84 7.44
N TRP A 13 -3.69 6.63 6.79
CA TRP A 13 -5.11 6.77 7.11
C TRP A 13 -5.94 7.09 5.86
N GLU A 14 -7.26 7.08 6.04
CA GLU A 14 -8.23 7.51 5.04
C GLU A 14 -8.59 8.98 5.27
N ARG A 15 -8.37 9.84 4.27
CA ARG A 15 -8.80 11.25 4.31
C ARG A 15 -9.97 11.45 3.37
N PHE A 16 -11.04 12.11 3.82
CA PHE A 16 -12.09 12.55 2.91
C PHE A 16 -11.67 13.82 2.17
N ASP A 17 -11.73 13.79 0.84
CA ASP A 17 -11.31 14.91 -0.02
C ASP A 17 -12.42 15.87 -0.45
N GLY A 18 -13.63 15.68 0.09
CA GLY A 18 -14.84 16.38 -0.34
C GLY A 18 -15.74 15.52 -1.23
N TYR A 19 -15.18 14.47 -1.85
CA TYR A 19 -15.91 13.56 -2.74
C TYR A 19 -15.64 12.08 -2.45
N ASN A 20 -14.38 11.74 -2.17
CA ASN A 20 -13.90 10.38 -1.99
C ASN A 20 -12.98 10.27 -0.76
N LEU A 21 -12.82 9.06 -0.27
CA LEU A 21 -11.74 8.74 0.66
C LEU A 21 -10.47 8.44 -0.13
N ILE A 22 -9.36 9.04 0.27
CA ILE A 22 -8.03 8.82 -0.27
C ILE A 22 -7.13 8.21 0.80
N ALA A 23 -6.26 7.29 0.40
CA ALA A 23 -5.19 6.78 1.24
C ALA A 23 -4.08 7.82 1.34
N GLN A 24 -3.76 8.26 2.55
CA GLN A 24 -2.79 9.32 2.83
C GLN A 24 -1.79 8.88 3.89
N THR A 25 -0.59 9.48 3.88
CA THR A 25 0.47 9.14 4.83
C THR A 25 1.23 10.36 5.36
N LYS A 26 1.81 10.20 6.55
CA LYS A 26 2.83 11.07 7.14
C LYS A 26 3.93 10.20 7.71
N ASN A 27 5.16 10.71 7.70
CA ASN A 27 6.30 10.05 8.32
C ASN A 27 6.88 10.89 9.47
N SER A 28 7.59 10.23 10.35
CA SER A 28 8.29 10.78 11.51
C SER A 28 9.66 10.11 11.62
N SER A 29 10.66 10.86 12.09
CA SER A 29 12.03 10.37 12.36
C SER A 29 12.34 10.23 13.85
N ASP A 30 11.36 10.49 14.73
CA ASP A 30 11.53 10.62 16.18
C ASP A 30 10.38 9.91 16.93
N ARG A 31 9.99 8.71 16.47
CA ARG A 31 8.93 7.88 17.07
C ARG A 31 7.57 8.57 17.20
N GLY A 32 7.31 9.57 16.37
CA GLY A 32 6.05 10.30 16.33
C GLY A 32 6.01 11.54 17.22
N ASP A 33 7.14 11.98 17.79
CA ASP A 33 7.24 13.26 18.49
C ASP A 33 6.98 14.42 17.51
N THR A 34 7.52 14.34 16.30
CA THR A 34 7.22 15.23 15.19
C THR A 34 6.87 14.45 13.92
N TRP A 35 5.95 15.00 13.14
CA TRP A 35 5.49 14.43 11.87
C TRP A 35 5.76 15.40 10.72
N SER A 36 5.92 14.87 9.51
CA SER A 36 6.02 15.67 8.30
C SER A 36 4.86 16.68 8.22
N LEU A 37 5.18 17.92 7.86
CA LEU A 37 4.21 19.02 7.83
C LEU A 37 3.07 18.71 6.85
N VAL A 38 3.45 18.29 5.65
CA VAL A 38 2.54 17.91 4.57
C VAL A 38 2.33 16.40 4.58
N ALA A 39 1.08 15.99 4.36
CA ALA A 39 0.72 14.59 4.15
C ALA A 39 0.83 14.25 2.66
N THR A 40 1.24 13.01 2.36
CA THR A 40 1.41 12.52 0.99
C THR A 40 0.21 11.67 0.60
N ASP A 41 -0.41 11.98 -0.53
CA ASP A 41 -1.47 11.16 -1.12
C ASP A 41 -0.85 9.93 -1.80
N LEU A 42 -1.25 8.74 -1.35
CA LEU A 42 -0.79 7.47 -1.94
C LEU A 42 -1.71 7.00 -3.06
N SER A 43 -3.02 7.14 -2.86
CA SER A 43 -4.01 6.84 -3.89
C SER A 43 -4.33 8.06 -4.73
N LEU A 44 -4.53 7.86 -6.04
CA LEU A 44 -5.08 8.89 -6.92
C LEU A 44 -6.50 9.30 -6.50
N SER A 45 -6.79 10.60 -6.60
CA SER A 45 -8.11 11.17 -6.34
C SER A 45 -9.19 10.66 -7.32
N GLY A 46 -10.45 11.01 -7.03
CA GLY A 46 -11.61 10.71 -7.88
C GLY A 46 -12.22 9.32 -7.68
N ARG A 47 -11.59 8.44 -6.88
CA ARG A 47 -12.10 7.10 -6.57
C ARG A 47 -11.86 6.77 -5.10
N LYS A 48 -12.80 6.05 -4.50
CA LYS A 48 -12.74 5.67 -3.08
C LYS A 48 -11.59 4.69 -2.83
N SER A 49 -10.84 4.97 -1.77
CA SER A 49 -9.80 4.11 -1.21
C SER A 49 -10.12 3.79 0.25
N TYR A 50 -9.89 2.54 0.65
CA TYR A 50 -10.27 2.00 1.95
C TYR A 50 -9.23 1.00 2.47
N ASN A 51 -9.31 0.75 3.78
CA ASN A 51 -8.55 -0.27 4.49
C ASN A 51 -7.04 -0.17 4.21
N PRO A 52 -6.42 1.00 4.46
CA PRO A 52 -5.00 1.16 4.29
C PRO A 52 -4.23 0.30 5.31
N SER A 53 -3.17 -0.37 4.86
CA SER A 53 -2.23 -1.08 5.71
C SER A 53 -0.80 -0.81 5.24
N ILE A 54 0.15 -0.81 6.18
CA ILE A 54 1.52 -0.39 5.93
C ILE A 54 2.50 -1.18 6.79
N THR A 55 3.64 -1.52 6.19
CA THR A 55 4.80 -2.14 6.84
C THR A 55 6.05 -1.31 6.63
N LEU A 56 7.03 -1.44 7.53
CA LEU A 56 8.30 -0.73 7.51
C LEU A 56 9.42 -1.64 8.05
N THR A 57 10.54 -1.72 7.33
CA THR A 57 11.75 -2.43 7.78
C THR A 57 12.70 -1.51 8.54
N ASP A 58 13.70 -2.09 9.19
CA ASP A 58 14.82 -1.34 9.79
C ASP A 58 15.73 -0.67 8.74
N SER A 59 15.69 -1.10 7.47
CA SER A 59 16.35 -0.42 6.33
C SER A 59 15.56 0.78 5.79
N ASN A 60 14.42 1.12 6.41
CA ASN A 60 13.48 2.15 5.96
C ASN A 60 12.72 1.82 4.66
N ASP A 61 12.69 0.56 4.25
CA ASP A 61 11.81 0.13 3.17
C ASP A 61 10.39 0.01 3.70
N ALA A 62 9.46 0.72 3.06
CA ALA A 62 8.05 0.70 3.39
C ALA A 62 7.22 0.22 2.22
N ILE A 63 6.20 -0.59 2.52
CA ILE A 63 5.19 -1.02 1.55
C ILE A 63 3.83 -0.65 2.13
N ALA A 64 3.08 0.14 1.37
CA ALA A 64 1.72 0.54 1.70
C ALA A 64 0.75 -0.13 0.73
N ILE A 65 -0.32 -0.71 1.27
CA ILE A 65 -1.40 -1.31 0.51
C ILE A 65 -2.74 -0.70 0.87
N TRP A 66 -3.67 -0.67 -0.06
CA TRP A 66 -5.05 -0.24 0.18
C TRP A 66 -5.98 -0.87 -0.85
N LYS A 67 -7.27 -0.88 -0.53
CA LYS A 67 -8.32 -1.23 -1.49
C LYS A 67 -8.80 0.03 -2.20
N ARG A 68 -8.94 0.02 -3.53
CA ARG A 68 -9.45 1.16 -4.33
C ARG A 68 -10.54 0.73 -5.31
N HIS A 69 -11.51 1.59 -5.57
CA HIS A 69 -12.53 1.33 -6.57
C HIS A 69 -12.02 1.60 -8.00
N SER A 70 -11.85 0.57 -8.81
CA SER A 70 -11.42 0.64 -10.22
C SER A 70 -12.46 1.23 -11.16
N GLY A 71 -13.71 1.39 -10.68
CA GLY A 71 -14.85 1.91 -11.45
C GLY A 71 -15.81 0.80 -11.83
N TYR A 72 -15.32 -0.43 -11.79
CA TYR A 72 -16.07 -1.64 -12.05
C TYR A 72 -16.05 -2.57 -10.83
N ASN A 73 -14.90 -2.67 -10.17
CA ASN A 73 -14.66 -3.59 -9.05
C ASN A 73 -13.70 -2.95 -8.02
N TRP A 74 -13.59 -3.57 -6.86
CA TRP A 74 -12.57 -3.26 -5.87
C TRP A 74 -11.26 -3.95 -6.22
N ILE A 75 -10.18 -3.18 -6.28
CA ILE A 75 -8.82 -3.68 -6.51
C ILE A 75 -7.95 -3.39 -5.29
N VAL A 76 -6.92 -4.20 -5.10
CA VAL A 76 -5.87 -3.93 -4.12
C VAL A 76 -4.71 -3.27 -4.84
N GLN A 77 -4.27 -2.12 -4.34
CA GLN A 77 -3.15 -1.36 -4.88
C GLN A 77 -2.03 -1.26 -3.84
N THR A 78 -0.82 -1.01 -4.33
CA THR A 78 0.36 -0.80 -3.51
C THR A 78 1.22 0.36 -4.00
N LYS A 79 1.98 0.93 -3.08
CA LYS A 79 3.14 1.81 -3.35
C LYS A 79 4.24 1.46 -2.36
N ASP A 80 5.49 1.61 -2.78
CA ASP A 80 6.65 1.47 -1.91
C ASP A 80 7.46 2.76 -1.79
N SER A 81 8.30 2.76 -0.76
CA SER A 81 9.21 3.82 -0.38
C SER A 81 10.49 3.19 0.15
N GLN A 82 11.63 3.76 -0.21
CA GLN A 82 12.97 3.30 0.22
C GLN A 82 13.61 4.23 1.25
N ASP A 83 12.90 5.27 1.71
CA ASP A 83 13.40 6.31 2.62
C ASP A 83 12.45 6.55 3.82
N GLY A 84 11.70 5.51 4.18
CA GLY A 84 10.78 5.49 5.31
C GLY A 84 9.59 6.42 5.12
N GLY A 85 9.06 6.46 3.90
CA GLY A 85 7.86 7.20 3.55
C GLY A 85 8.07 8.70 3.35
N SER A 86 9.32 9.12 3.11
CA SER A 86 9.65 10.51 2.77
C SER A 86 9.35 10.80 1.30
N THR A 87 9.69 9.85 0.43
CA THR A 87 9.28 9.77 -0.96
C THR A 87 8.58 8.43 -1.23
N TRP A 88 7.68 8.40 -2.20
CA TRP A 88 6.94 7.22 -2.63
C TRP A 88 6.98 7.15 -4.14
N ASP A 89 6.82 5.94 -4.69
CA ASP A 89 6.71 5.80 -6.13
C ASP A 89 5.59 6.66 -6.72
N ALA A 90 5.85 7.18 -7.92
CA ALA A 90 4.94 8.07 -8.61
C ALA A 90 3.58 7.40 -8.86
N SER A 91 3.59 6.14 -9.29
CA SER A 91 2.40 5.37 -9.64
C SER A 91 2.16 4.23 -8.67
N ALA A 92 0.88 3.95 -8.39
CA ALA A 92 0.48 2.76 -7.66
C ALA A 92 0.46 1.55 -8.59
N THR A 93 0.78 0.38 -8.04
CA THR A 93 0.72 -0.91 -8.74
C THR A 93 -0.49 -1.71 -8.27
N ASP A 94 -1.20 -2.35 -9.20
CA ASP A 94 -2.32 -3.25 -8.86
C ASP A 94 -1.79 -4.62 -8.45
N LEU A 95 -2.25 -5.12 -7.29
CA LEU A 95 -1.85 -6.40 -6.72
C LEU A 95 -2.92 -7.50 -6.93
N SER A 96 -4.20 -7.12 -6.92
CA SER A 96 -5.30 -8.05 -7.14
C SER A 96 -5.47 -8.40 -8.61
N THR A 97 -5.95 -9.61 -8.90
CA THR A 97 -6.33 -10.00 -10.26
C THR A 97 -7.42 -9.10 -10.82
N ALA A 98 -7.33 -8.72 -12.10
CA ALA A 98 -8.33 -7.93 -12.80
C ALA A 98 -9.72 -8.61 -12.78
N GLY A 99 -10.78 -7.80 -12.67
CA GLY A 99 -12.17 -8.24 -12.82
C GLY A 99 -12.78 -8.96 -11.60
N GLN A 100 -12.08 -9.05 -10.48
CA GLN A 100 -12.63 -9.59 -9.22
C GLN A 100 -12.45 -8.60 -8.08
N ASP A 101 -13.35 -8.65 -7.09
CA ASP A 101 -13.31 -7.75 -5.94
C ASP A 101 -12.29 -8.23 -4.91
N GLY A 102 -11.27 -7.42 -4.63
CA GLY A 102 -10.37 -7.57 -3.49
C GLY A 102 -10.88 -6.77 -2.28
N TYR A 103 -10.82 -7.37 -1.09
CA TYR A 103 -11.34 -6.81 0.15
C TYR A 103 -10.30 -6.87 1.28
N GLN A 104 -10.30 -5.85 2.14
CA GLN A 104 -9.55 -5.79 3.41
C GLN A 104 -8.15 -6.43 3.31
N PRO A 105 -7.26 -5.88 2.48
CA PRO A 105 -5.96 -6.49 2.29
C PRO A 105 -5.10 -6.26 3.52
N GLU A 106 -4.30 -7.27 3.88
CA GLU A 106 -3.35 -7.20 4.99
C GLU A 106 -1.95 -7.50 4.49
N ILE A 107 -0.95 -6.85 5.07
CA ILE A 107 0.46 -7.00 4.72
C ILE A 107 1.27 -7.24 5.99
N SER A 108 2.26 -8.12 5.88
CA SER A 108 3.30 -8.30 6.89
C SER A 108 4.65 -8.45 6.19
N ILE A 109 5.73 -8.00 6.83
CA ILE A 109 7.09 -8.02 6.30
C ILE A 109 8.04 -8.64 7.33
N ASN A 110 9.01 -9.42 6.87
CA ASN A 110 10.08 -9.92 7.73
C ASN A 110 11.28 -8.95 7.76
N SER A 111 12.24 -9.22 8.64
CA SER A 111 13.48 -8.42 8.75
C SER A 111 14.34 -8.43 7.49
N SER A 112 14.16 -9.41 6.61
CA SER A 112 14.85 -9.52 5.32
C SER A 112 14.15 -8.74 4.19
N GLY A 113 13.09 -7.98 4.50
CA GLY A 113 12.35 -7.18 3.52
C GLY A 113 11.41 -7.98 2.62
N GLN A 114 11.11 -9.24 2.96
CA GLN A 114 10.15 -10.05 2.22
C GLN A 114 8.77 -9.86 2.82
N ALA A 115 7.84 -9.30 2.04
CA ALA A 115 6.46 -9.13 2.46
C ALA A 115 5.53 -10.21 1.91
N ILE A 116 4.49 -10.51 2.68
CA ILE A 116 3.35 -11.33 2.28
C ILE A 116 2.12 -10.43 2.35
N VAL A 117 1.33 -10.44 1.28
CA VAL A 117 0.02 -9.80 1.24
C VAL A 117 -1.06 -10.86 1.15
N ILE A 118 -2.09 -10.75 1.98
CA ILE A 118 -3.32 -11.51 1.85
C ILE A 118 -4.44 -10.59 1.35
N CYS A 119 -5.16 -11.08 0.35
CA CYS A 119 -6.27 -10.38 -0.28
C CYS A 119 -7.50 -11.31 -0.28
N PRO A 120 -8.38 -11.20 0.73
CA PRO A 120 -9.72 -11.74 0.63
C PRO A 120 -10.40 -11.28 -0.67
N ARG A 121 -10.95 -12.21 -1.45
CA ARG A 121 -11.67 -11.89 -2.68
C ARG A 121 -12.91 -12.75 -2.87
N PHE A 122 -13.89 -12.23 -3.59
CA PHE A 122 -15.06 -12.99 -4.01
C PHE A 122 -14.93 -13.37 -5.49
N ASP A 123 -14.96 -14.67 -5.81
CA ASP A 123 -14.75 -15.17 -7.17
C ASP A 123 -16.04 -15.31 -7.99
N GLY A 124 -17.17 -14.81 -7.47
CA GLY A 124 -18.50 -14.98 -8.03
C GLY A 124 -19.31 -16.12 -7.38
N SER A 125 -18.67 -16.99 -6.60
CA SER A 125 -19.32 -18.12 -5.93
C SER A 125 -18.99 -18.21 -4.44
N LYS A 126 -17.75 -17.92 -4.06
CA LYS A 126 -17.25 -18.04 -2.69
C LYS A 126 -16.18 -17.00 -2.38
N TRP A 127 -15.94 -16.83 -1.09
CA TRP A 127 -14.78 -16.10 -0.60
C TRP A 127 -13.54 -17.00 -0.69
N VAL A 128 -12.48 -16.47 -1.29
CA VAL A 128 -11.16 -17.11 -1.33
C VAL A 128 -10.10 -16.12 -0.87
N ILE A 129 -8.97 -16.63 -0.37
CA ILE A 129 -7.81 -15.81 -0.02
C ILE A 129 -6.80 -15.91 -1.16
N GLN A 130 -6.53 -14.80 -1.83
CA GLN A 130 -5.36 -14.67 -2.69
C GLN A 130 -4.17 -14.31 -1.81
N THR A 131 -3.05 -15.02 -1.97
CA THR A 131 -1.79 -14.68 -1.30
C THR A 131 -0.77 -14.24 -2.33
N ILE A 132 -0.09 -13.12 -2.06
CA ILE A 132 1.04 -12.63 -2.85
C ILE A 132 2.27 -12.78 -1.96
N ASN A 133 3.13 -13.74 -2.33
CA ASN A 133 4.32 -14.08 -1.57
C ASN A 133 5.54 -13.30 -2.09
N ASN A 134 6.50 -13.04 -1.21
CA ASN A 134 7.78 -12.41 -1.55
C ASN A 134 7.62 -11.07 -2.28
N LEU A 135 6.64 -10.28 -1.85
CA LEU A 135 6.49 -8.90 -2.31
C LEU A 135 7.72 -8.12 -1.85
N THR A 136 8.58 -7.77 -2.80
CA THR A 136 9.81 -7.00 -2.61
C THR A 136 9.77 -5.77 -3.50
N ALA A 137 10.59 -4.76 -3.21
CA ALA A 137 10.75 -3.61 -4.11
C ALA A 137 11.12 -4.05 -5.54
N ALA A 138 12.04 -5.00 -5.68
CA ALA A 138 12.44 -5.54 -6.98
C ALA A 138 11.28 -6.22 -7.73
N TYR A 139 10.41 -6.96 -7.03
CA TYR A 139 9.23 -7.56 -7.65
C TYR A 139 8.23 -6.49 -8.10
N LEU A 140 7.98 -5.46 -7.29
CA LEU A 140 7.13 -4.34 -7.66
C LEU A 140 7.66 -3.59 -8.89
N GLU A 141 8.98 -3.42 -8.98
CA GLU A 141 9.63 -2.83 -10.15
C GLU A 141 9.39 -3.65 -11.41
N SER A 142 9.55 -4.97 -11.33
CA SER A 142 9.29 -5.86 -12.47
C SER A 142 7.83 -5.85 -12.95
N LEU A 143 6.87 -5.74 -12.04
CA LEU A 143 5.45 -5.59 -12.39
C LEU A 143 5.20 -4.27 -13.15
N ARG A 144 5.84 -3.19 -12.72
CA ARG A 144 5.73 -1.87 -13.37
C ARG A 144 6.34 -1.89 -14.76
N GLU A 145 7.51 -2.47 -14.93
CA GLU A 145 8.14 -2.62 -16.24
C GLU A 145 7.27 -3.43 -17.20
N TYR A 146 6.74 -4.56 -16.74
CA TYR A 146 5.82 -5.39 -17.54
C TYR A 146 4.58 -4.62 -18.01
N SER A 147 4.01 -3.76 -17.14
CA SER A 147 2.84 -2.93 -17.46
C SER A 147 3.13 -1.76 -18.41
N LYS A 148 4.38 -1.33 -18.56
CA LYS A 148 4.77 -0.29 -19.53
C LYS A 148 4.94 -0.86 -20.94
N THR A 149 5.21 -2.16 -21.05
CA THR A 149 5.51 -2.84 -22.31
C THR A 149 4.31 -3.56 -22.94
N ASN A 150 3.16 -3.62 -22.25
CA ASN A 150 1.91 -4.24 -22.72
C ASN A 150 0.72 -3.29 -22.51
#